data_AF-A0A846F5N8-F1
#
_entry.id   AF-A0A846F5N8-F1
#
_cell.length_a   1.000
_cell.length_b   1.000
_cell.length_c   1.000
_cell.angle_alpha   90.00
_cell.angle_beta   90.00
_cell.angle_gamma   90.00
#
_symmetry.space_group_name_H-M   'P 1'
#
loop_
_entity.id
_entity.type
_entity.pdbx_description
1 polymer ?
#
loop_
_entity_poly.entity_id
_entity_poly.type
_entity_poly.pdbx_seq_one_letter_code
_entity_poly.pdbx_strand_id
1 'polypeptide(L)'
;MAQVVPSAKLIYLVRDPVEKVLRTYRHARSYADWNENRGLAAAVCKPENTYVEGARYYKQISHYARHFDYSSIMVVTSESLETKTEETMSRVYKFLGVSAEFKSPVFRERLNVSSNRLFPNALGIWANRACQKWTGVVGSGTTSTFSDKRLFPILNNNKELGKIFGIPTRLFYTSDLPRPTKTVLKSLKTALKEDMEDFRAITNRSFDEWSI
;
A
#
# COMPACT_ATOMS: atom_id res chain seq x y z
N MET A 1 -11.02 -13.70 -13.89
CA MET A 1 -11.39 -12.35 -14.37
C MET A 1 -11.62 -12.34 -15.88
N ALA A 2 -10.62 -12.63 -16.70
CA ALA A 2 -10.76 -12.61 -18.17
C ALA A 2 -11.91 -13.49 -18.70
N GLN A 3 -12.17 -14.65 -18.07
CA GLN A 3 -13.31 -15.51 -18.43
C GLN A 3 -14.69 -14.90 -18.15
N VAL A 4 -14.79 -13.98 -17.18
CA VAL A 4 -16.07 -13.40 -16.72
C VAL A 4 -16.29 -12.02 -17.32
N VAL A 5 -15.24 -11.20 -17.42
CA VAL A 5 -15.28 -9.84 -17.98
C VAL A 5 -14.10 -9.65 -18.93
N PRO A 6 -14.15 -10.22 -20.15
CA PRO A 6 -13.04 -10.19 -21.09
C PRO A 6 -12.75 -8.78 -21.63
N SER A 7 -13.75 -7.91 -21.69
CA SER A 7 -13.64 -6.53 -22.17
C SER A 7 -13.31 -5.51 -21.06
N ALA A 8 -12.83 -5.98 -19.91
CA ALA A 8 -12.51 -5.09 -18.79
C ALA A 8 -11.37 -4.14 -19.13
N LYS A 9 -11.53 -2.86 -18.79
CA LYS A 9 -10.45 -1.87 -18.80
C LYS A 9 -9.78 -1.86 -17.42
N LEU A 10 -8.47 -2.09 -17.41
CA LEU A 10 -7.66 -2.18 -16.19
C LEU A 10 -6.92 -0.88 -15.96
N ILE A 11 -6.99 -0.35 -14.74
CA ILE A 11 -6.18 0.80 -14.32
C ILE A 11 -5.21 0.30 -13.25
N TYR A 12 -3.91 0.39 -13.54
CA TYR A 12 -2.86 -0.06 -12.64
C TYR A 12 -2.15 1.14 -12.01
N LEU A 13 -2.41 1.35 -10.71
CA LEU A 13 -1.82 2.44 -9.94
C LEU A 13 -0.48 2.01 -9.35
N VAL A 14 0.59 2.65 -9.80
CA VAL A 14 1.98 2.42 -9.37
C VAL A 14 2.55 3.67 -8.71
N ARG A 15 3.75 3.55 -8.16
CA ARG A 15 4.55 4.64 -7.56
C ARG A 15 6.02 4.23 -7.58
N ASP A 16 6.93 5.07 -7.09
CA ASP A 16 8.32 4.64 -6.88
C ASP A 16 8.38 3.28 -6.14
N PRO A 17 8.95 2.22 -6.73
CA PRO A 17 8.92 0.87 -6.18
C PRO A 17 9.70 0.77 -4.85
N VAL A 18 10.74 1.57 -4.65
CA VAL A 18 11.44 1.64 -3.36
C VAL A 18 10.52 2.27 -2.31
N GLU A 19 9.85 3.38 -2.63
CA GLU A 19 8.89 3.99 -1.70
C GLU A 19 7.68 3.07 -1.45
N LYS A 20 7.26 2.28 -2.44
CA LYS A 20 6.23 1.24 -2.28
C LYS A 20 6.65 0.18 -1.26
N VAL A 21 7.87 -0.35 -1.34
CA VAL A 21 8.42 -1.30 -0.35
C VAL A 21 8.42 -0.67 1.04
N LEU A 22 9.02 0.53 1.16
CA LEU A 22 9.12 1.23 2.44
C LEU A 22 7.73 1.47 3.03
N ARG A 23 6.80 2.03 2.27
CA ARG A 23 5.43 2.32 2.73
C ARG A 23 4.68 1.07 3.14
N THR A 24 4.85 -0.04 2.43
CA THR A 24 4.21 -1.31 2.77
C THR A 24 4.79 -1.88 4.07
N TYR A 25 6.10 -1.79 4.26
CA TYR A 25 6.74 -2.13 5.53
C TYR A 25 6.28 -1.23 6.69
N ARG A 26 6.22 0.11 6.49
CA ARG A 26 5.70 1.04 7.50
C ARG A 26 4.27 0.67 7.88
N HIS A 27 3.44 0.35 6.89
CA HIS A 27 2.07 -0.06 7.09
C HIS A 27 1.96 -1.35 7.91
N ALA A 28 2.71 -2.39 7.55
CA ALA A 28 2.73 -3.68 8.25
C ALA A 28 3.19 -3.56 9.71
N ARG A 29 4.21 -2.73 9.96
CA ARG A 29 4.70 -2.45 11.31
C ARG A 29 3.74 -1.63 12.15
N SER A 30 2.97 -0.76 11.49
CA SER A 30 2.02 0.11 12.17
C SER A 30 0.75 -0.62 12.62
N TYR A 31 0.28 -1.63 11.89
CA TYR A 31 -0.97 -2.33 12.24
C TYR A 31 -0.94 -2.89 13.67
N ALA A 32 -2.06 -2.77 14.38
CA ALA A 32 -2.25 -3.15 15.79
C ALA A 32 -1.83 -4.59 16.16
N ASP A 33 -1.77 -5.47 15.15
CA ASP A 33 -1.34 -6.86 15.33
C ASP A 33 0.17 -7.05 15.22
N TRP A 34 0.96 -5.99 15.01
CA TRP A 34 2.42 -6.03 14.90
C TRP A 34 2.90 -7.16 13.97
N ASN A 35 2.31 -7.22 12.78
CA ASN A 35 2.57 -8.30 11.83
C ASN A 35 4.02 -8.28 11.30
N GLU A 36 4.78 -7.22 11.63
CA GLU A 36 6.20 -7.08 11.34
C GLU A 36 6.95 -6.52 12.54
N ASN A 37 7.75 -7.38 13.18
CA ASN A 37 8.59 -7.03 14.33
C ASN A 37 10.07 -6.90 13.99
N ARG A 38 10.47 -7.24 12.76
CA ARG A 38 11.87 -7.17 12.33
C ARG A 38 12.28 -5.72 12.05
N GLY A 39 13.58 -5.46 12.13
CA GLY A 39 14.16 -4.25 11.55
C GLY A 39 14.04 -4.25 10.03
N LEU A 40 14.04 -3.05 9.42
CA LEU A 40 13.83 -2.88 7.97
C LEU A 40 14.72 -3.80 7.13
N ALA A 41 16.03 -3.80 7.38
CA ALA A 41 16.99 -4.65 6.65
C ALA A 41 16.63 -6.14 6.75
N ALA A 42 16.28 -6.63 7.94
CA ALA A 42 15.92 -8.03 8.13
C ALA A 42 14.57 -8.41 7.47
N ALA A 43 13.68 -7.43 7.27
CA ALA A 43 12.41 -7.61 6.59
C ALA A 43 12.54 -7.62 5.05
N VAL A 44 13.38 -6.74 4.49
CA VAL A 44 13.42 -6.47 3.04
C VAL A 44 14.65 -7.01 2.30
N CYS A 45 15.72 -7.40 3.01
CA CYS A 45 16.95 -7.90 2.35
C CYS A 45 16.93 -9.41 2.08
N LYS A 46 15.87 -10.13 2.48
CA LYS A 46 15.73 -11.54 2.09
C LYS A 46 15.26 -11.63 0.63
N PRO A 47 15.81 -12.54 -0.18
CA PRO A 47 15.22 -12.92 -1.46
C PRO A 47 13.73 -13.25 -1.27
N GLU A 48 12.90 -12.86 -2.24
CA GLU A 48 11.47 -13.21 -2.30
C GLU A 48 10.62 -12.74 -1.11
N ASN A 49 11.02 -11.65 -0.44
CA ASN A 49 10.15 -11.06 0.58
C ASN A 49 8.92 -10.40 -0.07
N THR A 50 7.77 -10.53 0.60
CA THR A 50 6.48 -10.05 0.09
C THR A 50 6.44 -8.55 -0.16
N TYR A 51 7.28 -7.75 0.50
CA TYR A 51 7.36 -6.30 0.28
C TYR A 51 7.97 -5.98 -1.08
N VAL A 52 9.10 -6.61 -1.42
CA VAL A 52 9.78 -6.47 -2.71
C VAL A 52 8.96 -7.09 -3.83
N GLU A 53 8.39 -8.28 -3.61
CA GLU A 53 7.50 -8.93 -4.59
C GLU A 53 6.27 -8.06 -4.92
N GLY A 54 5.70 -7.39 -3.93
CA GLY A 54 4.62 -6.44 -4.14
C GLY A 54 5.00 -5.17 -4.92
N ALA A 55 6.29 -4.91 -5.10
CA ALA A 55 6.84 -3.81 -5.89
C ALA A 55 7.41 -4.25 -7.26
N ARG A 56 7.33 -5.54 -7.60
CA ARG A 56 7.66 -6.07 -8.93
C ARG A 56 6.50 -5.83 -9.90
N TYR A 57 6.48 -4.66 -10.52
CA TYR A 57 5.37 -4.22 -11.36
C TYR A 57 5.28 -4.97 -12.67
N TYR A 58 6.40 -5.31 -13.31
CA TYR A 58 6.38 -6.09 -14.55
C TYR A 58 5.85 -7.50 -14.31
N LYS A 59 6.32 -8.17 -13.26
CA LYS A 59 5.81 -9.49 -12.85
C LYS A 59 4.28 -9.51 -12.69
N GLN A 60 3.71 -8.45 -12.14
CA GLN A 60 2.27 -8.32 -11.94
C GLN A 60 1.53 -8.03 -13.25
N ILE A 61 1.94 -6.98 -13.99
CA ILE A 61 1.24 -6.57 -15.23
C ILE A 61 1.36 -7.62 -16.33
N SER A 62 2.49 -8.34 -16.43
CA SER A 62 2.71 -9.39 -17.42
C SER A 62 1.69 -10.53 -17.29
N HIS A 63 1.22 -10.84 -16.08
CA HIS A 63 0.15 -11.83 -15.89
C HIS A 63 -1.18 -11.37 -16.50
N TYR A 64 -1.51 -10.08 -16.40
CA TYR A 64 -2.71 -9.52 -17.01
C TYR A 64 -2.55 -9.37 -18.53
N ALA A 65 -1.37 -8.95 -19.00
CA ALA A 65 -1.07 -8.78 -20.42
C ALA A 65 -1.12 -10.09 -21.24
N ARG A 66 -1.09 -11.27 -20.58
CA ARG A 66 -1.34 -12.58 -21.22
C ARG A 66 -2.81 -12.81 -21.59
N HIS A 67 -3.73 -12.05 -21.00
CA HIS A 67 -5.17 -12.25 -21.14
C HIS A 67 -5.94 -11.02 -21.63
N PHE A 68 -5.35 -9.83 -21.50
CA PHE A 68 -5.93 -8.57 -21.95
C PHE A 68 -4.96 -7.88 -22.90
N ASP A 69 -5.49 -7.28 -23.95
CA ASP A 69 -4.69 -6.40 -24.80
C ASP A 69 -4.08 -5.28 -23.97
N TYR A 70 -2.82 -4.96 -24.23
CA TYR A 70 -2.12 -3.92 -23.49
C TYR A 70 -2.82 -2.55 -23.60
N SER A 71 -3.52 -2.29 -24.71
CA SER A 71 -4.37 -1.10 -24.91
C SER A 71 -5.54 -1.01 -23.93
N SER A 72 -5.93 -2.13 -23.29
CA SER A 72 -6.95 -2.20 -22.23
C SER A 72 -6.36 -2.08 -20.83
N ILE A 73 -5.06 -1.76 -20.70
CA ILE A 73 -4.38 -1.56 -19.43
C ILE A 73 -3.77 -0.14 -19.40
N MET A 74 -4.24 0.68 -18.47
CA MET A 74 -3.70 2.02 -18.24
C MET A 74 -2.85 2.05 -16.97
N VAL A 75 -1.57 2.40 -17.11
CA VAL A 75 -0.67 2.62 -15.96
C VAL A 75 -0.74 4.07 -15.49
N VAL A 76 -1.10 4.28 -14.24
CA VAL A 76 -1.19 5.60 -13.58
C VAL A 76 -0.20 5.65 -12.43
N THR A 77 0.51 6.77 -12.24
CA THR A 77 1.43 6.94 -11.11
C THR A 77 0.75 7.71 -9.99
N SER A 78 1.04 7.33 -8.74
CA SER A 78 0.54 8.03 -7.56
C SER A 78 0.99 9.49 -7.54
N GLU A 79 2.20 9.76 -8.03
CA GLU A 79 2.80 11.08 -8.15
C GLU A 79 1.98 11.96 -9.12
N SER A 80 1.55 11.41 -10.27
CA SER A 80 0.68 12.13 -11.22
C SER A 80 -0.71 12.40 -10.64
N LEU A 81 -1.25 11.43 -9.88
CA LEU A 81 -2.56 11.56 -9.25
C LEU A 81 -2.56 12.55 -8.08
N GLU A 82 -1.42 12.77 -7.42
CA GLU A 82 -1.27 13.73 -6.32
C GLU A 82 -0.95 15.15 -6.83
N THR A 83 -0.11 15.28 -7.85
CA THR A 83 0.38 16.60 -8.33
C THR A 83 -0.42 17.15 -9.51
N LYS A 84 -0.98 16.27 -10.34
CA LYS A 84 -1.68 16.60 -11.59
C LYS A 84 -3.03 15.87 -11.63
N THR A 85 -3.80 15.98 -10.56
CA THR A 85 -5.06 15.23 -10.36
C THR A 85 -6.04 15.41 -11.50
N GLU A 86 -6.37 16.66 -11.87
CA GLU A 86 -7.34 16.95 -12.94
C GLU A 86 -6.92 16.37 -14.30
N GLU A 87 -5.64 16.53 -14.66
CA GLU A 87 -5.07 16.00 -15.91
C GLU A 87 -5.10 14.46 -15.91
N THR A 88 -4.68 13.84 -14.81
CA THR A 88 -4.66 12.38 -14.65
C THR A 88 -6.06 11.80 -14.72
N MET A 89 -7.03 12.41 -14.04
CA MET A 89 -8.43 11.99 -14.09
C MET A 89 -9.04 12.16 -15.48
N SER A 90 -8.74 13.26 -16.18
CA SER A 90 -9.16 13.46 -17.57
C SER A 90 -8.66 12.34 -18.50
N ARG A 91 -7.40 11.91 -18.33
CA ARG A 91 -6.84 10.76 -19.07
C ARG A 91 -7.55 9.45 -18.71
N VAL A 92 -7.86 9.22 -17.44
CA VAL A 92 -8.63 8.06 -16.99
C VAL A 92 -10.02 8.05 -17.62
N TYR A 93 -10.71 9.18 -17.68
CA TYR A 93 -12.03 9.28 -18.31
C TYR A 93 -11.98 8.96 -19.81
N LYS A 94 -11.01 9.53 -20.54
CA LYS A 94 -10.79 9.22 -21.95
C LYS A 94 -10.51 7.73 -22.16
N PHE A 95 -9.67 7.15 -21.31
CA PHE A 95 -9.39 5.72 -21.34
C PHE A 95 -10.65 4.89 -21.12
N LEU A 96 -11.50 5.26 -20.15
CA LEU A 96 -12.77 4.57 -19.88
C LEU A 96 -13.82 4.80 -20.99
N GLY A 97 -13.71 5.88 -21.76
CA GLY A 97 -14.67 6.26 -22.81
C GLY A 97 -15.84 7.08 -22.28
N VAL A 98 -15.63 7.82 -21.19
CA VAL A 98 -16.64 8.72 -20.59
C VAL A 98 -16.22 10.18 -20.76
N SER A 99 -17.12 11.12 -20.43
CA SER A 99 -16.82 12.56 -20.54
C SER A 99 -15.57 12.94 -19.74
N ALA A 100 -14.64 13.62 -20.42
CA ALA A 100 -13.37 14.06 -19.85
C ALA A 100 -13.46 15.40 -19.09
N GLU A 101 -14.66 15.99 -19.03
CA GLU A 101 -14.91 17.34 -18.50
C GLU A 101 -15.27 17.37 -17.02
N PHE A 102 -15.54 16.20 -16.41
CA PHE A 102 -15.93 16.15 -15.01
C PHE A 102 -14.79 16.64 -14.11
N LYS A 103 -15.10 17.64 -13.28
CA LYS A 103 -14.21 18.19 -12.24
C LYS A 103 -14.94 18.23 -10.91
N SER A 104 -14.19 18.03 -9.83
CA SER A 104 -14.71 18.13 -8.46
C SER A 104 -13.77 18.96 -7.58
N PRO A 105 -14.30 19.84 -6.72
CA PRO A 105 -13.50 20.53 -5.71
C PRO A 105 -12.71 19.58 -4.79
N VAL A 106 -13.24 18.36 -4.58
CA VAL A 106 -12.62 17.30 -3.75
C VAL A 106 -11.24 16.90 -4.28
N PHE A 107 -10.94 17.12 -5.57
CA PHE A 107 -9.61 16.84 -6.14
C PHE A 107 -8.49 17.67 -5.51
N ARG A 108 -8.82 18.76 -4.82
CA ARG A 108 -7.88 19.62 -4.09
C ARG A 108 -7.70 19.21 -2.64
N GLU A 109 -8.52 18.27 -2.16
CA GLU A 109 -8.52 17.85 -0.76
C GLU A 109 -7.65 16.60 -0.56
N ARG A 110 -6.86 16.60 0.51
CA ARG A 110 -6.12 15.41 0.94
C ARG A 110 -6.96 14.60 1.90
N LEU A 111 -7.67 13.60 1.38
CA LEU A 111 -8.49 12.70 2.18
C LEU A 111 -7.65 11.57 2.81
N ASN A 112 -8.17 10.94 3.87
CA ASN A 112 -7.57 9.75 4.50
C ASN A 112 -6.12 9.95 4.97
N VAL A 113 -5.77 11.14 5.45
CA VAL A 113 -4.46 11.42 6.05
C VAL A 113 -4.29 10.57 7.31
N SER A 114 -3.25 9.74 7.34
CA SER A 114 -2.95 8.80 8.41
C SER A 114 -2.50 9.46 9.72
N SER A 115 -2.47 10.79 9.81
CA SER A 115 -2.02 11.53 11.00
C SER A 115 -2.89 11.31 12.23
N ASN A 116 -4.11 10.80 12.06
CA ASN A 116 -5.12 10.65 13.12
C ASN A 116 -5.49 9.21 13.50
N ARG A 117 -4.74 8.16 13.08
CA ARG A 117 -5.05 6.79 13.58
C ARG A 117 -4.41 6.58 14.96
N LEU A 118 -4.98 5.71 15.78
CA LEU A 118 -4.38 5.35 17.07
C LEU A 118 -3.83 3.93 16.96
N PHE A 119 -2.63 3.70 17.50
CA PHE A 119 -2.02 2.37 17.56
C PHE A 119 -2.00 1.85 18.99
N PRO A 120 -2.22 0.55 19.25
CA PRO A 120 -2.17 0.02 20.61
C PRO A 120 -0.83 0.32 21.29
N ASN A 121 -0.87 0.88 22.51
CA ASN A 121 0.27 0.78 23.43
C ASN A 121 0.36 -0.63 24.03
N ALA A 122 1.37 -0.89 24.88
CA ALA A 122 1.52 -2.17 25.56
C ALA A 122 0.25 -2.64 26.29
N LEU A 123 -0.50 -1.71 26.90
CA LEU A 123 -1.80 -1.98 27.53
C LEU A 123 -2.87 -2.34 26.49
N GLY A 124 -2.92 -1.64 25.35
CA GLY A 124 -3.79 -1.97 24.23
C GLY A 124 -3.49 -3.34 23.63
N ILE A 125 -2.21 -3.70 23.46
CA ILE A 125 -1.79 -5.03 23.01
C ILE A 125 -2.20 -6.09 24.03
N TRP A 126 -1.97 -5.84 25.32
CA TRP A 126 -2.37 -6.73 26.40
C TRP A 126 -3.89 -6.94 26.41
N ALA A 127 -4.67 -5.87 26.33
CA ALA A 127 -6.13 -5.93 26.28
C ALA A 127 -6.64 -6.70 25.05
N ASN A 128 -6.01 -6.49 23.89
CA ASN A 128 -6.34 -7.23 22.67
C ASN A 128 -6.02 -8.74 22.81
N ARG A 129 -4.86 -9.09 23.37
CA ARG A 129 -4.47 -10.49 23.63
C ARG A 129 -5.36 -11.16 24.68
N ALA A 130 -5.72 -10.44 25.74
CA ALA A 130 -6.65 -10.92 26.76
C ALA A 130 -8.04 -11.18 26.15
N CYS A 131 -8.54 -10.26 25.32
CA CYS A 131 -9.78 -10.43 24.56
C CYS A 131 -9.73 -11.63 23.61
N GLN A 132 -8.63 -11.83 22.87
CA GLN A 132 -8.47 -12.99 21.98
C GLN A 132 -8.52 -14.31 22.75
N LYS A 133 -7.85 -14.38 23.91
CA LYS A 133 -7.93 -15.54 24.82
C LYS A 133 -9.35 -15.77 25.35
N TRP A 134 -10.06 -14.70 25.71
CA TRP A 134 -11.39 -14.77 26.31
C TRP A 134 -12.49 -15.13 25.30
N THR A 135 -12.34 -14.67 24.05
CA THR A 135 -13.29 -14.94 22.95
C THR A 135 -13.02 -16.25 22.21
N GLY A 136 -11.92 -16.94 22.53
CA GLY A 136 -11.51 -18.18 21.85
C GLY A 136 -11.02 -17.98 20.41
N VAL A 137 -10.88 -16.74 19.93
CA VAL A 137 -10.42 -16.42 18.59
C VAL A 137 -8.89 -16.40 18.59
N VAL A 138 -8.29 -17.57 18.42
CA VAL A 138 -6.87 -17.72 18.10
C VAL A 138 -6.72 -17.35 16.63
N GLY A 139 -5.88 -16.36 16.32
CA GLY A 139 -5.63 -15.92 14.95
C GLY A 139 -5.00 -17.03 14.10
N SER A 140 -5.83 -17.88 13.50
CA SER A 140 -5.49 -18.62 12.29
C SER A 140 -5.64 -17.66 11.11
N GLY A 141 -4.68 -17.67 10.20
CA GLY A 141 -4.57 -16.78 9.03
C GLY A 141 -5.65 -16.99 7.96
N THR A 142 -6.92 -16.92 8.34
CA THR A 142 -8.09 -17.00 7.46
C THR A 142 -8.85 -15.68 7.51
N THR A 143 -8.77 -14.97 6.39
CA THR A 143 -9.26 -13.63 6.06
C THR A 143 -10.79 -13.53 5.93
N SER A 144 -11.57 -14.10 6.84
CA SER A 144 -13.04 -14.06 6.72
C SER A 144 -13.78 -13.97 8.05
N THR A 145 -13.53 -12.93 8.84
CA THR A 145 -14.50 -12.28 9.76
C THR A 145 -13.79 -11.08 10.38
N PHE A 146 -13.69 -9.98 9.63
CA PHE A 146 -12.80 -8.87 9.95
C PHE A 146 -13.46 -7.66 10.64
N SER A 147 -14.73 -7.72 11.08
CA SER A 147 -15.39 -6.52 11.67
C SER A 147 -15.85 -6.61 13.12
N ASP A 148 -16.37 -7.74 13.63
CA ASP A 148 -17.30 -7.61 14.78
C ASP A 148 -16.82 -8.15 16.14
N LYS A 149 -15.62 -8.71 16.26
CA LYS A 149 -15.18 -9.36 17.52
C LYS A 149 -13.79 -8.96 18.01
N ARG A 150 -13.33 -7.76 17.67
CA ARG A 150 -12.12 -7.17 18.27
C ARG A 150 -12.53 -5.96 19.13
N LEU A 151 -12.04 -5.90 20.36
CA LEU A 151 -12.21 -4.74 21.26
C LEU A 151 -11.54 -3.48 20.70
N PHE A 152 -10.52 -3.62 19.84
CA PHE A 152 -9.75 -2.49 19.30
C PHE A 152 -10.55 -1.53 18.41
N PRO A 153 -11.40 -1.99 17.47
CA PRO A 153 -12.37 -1.14 16.78
C PRO A 153 -13.27 -0.32 17.71
N ILE A 154 -13.76 -0.92 18.81
CA ILE A 154 -14.63 -0.27 19.81
C ILE A 154 -13.85 0.79 20.61
N LEU A 155 -12.59 0.50 20.95
CA LEU A 155 -11.69 1.43 21.64
C LEU A 155 -11.19 2.57 20.74
N ASN A 156 -11.04 2.32 19.43
CA ASN A 156 -10.58 3.30 18.44
C ASN A 156 -11.70 4.26 17.99
N ASN A 157 -12.98 3.87 18.11
CA ASN A 157 -14.13 4.76 17.86
C ASN A 157 -14.43 5.70 19.05
N ASN A 158 -13.92 5.43 20.25
CA ASN A 158 -14.13 6.26 21.42
C ASN A 158 -12.88 7.10 21.73
N LYS A 159 -12.93 8.40 21.43
CA LYS A 159 -11.77 9.32 21.49
C LYS A 159 -11.07 9.36 22.85
N GLU A 160 -11.78 9.13 23.95
CA GLU A 160 -11.20 9.16 25.30
C GLU A 160 -10.47 7.85 25.67
N LEU A 161 -11.08 6.70 25.38
CA LEU A 161 -10.43 5.40 25.62
C LEU A 161 -9.27 5.15 24.64
N GLY A 162 -9.38 5.68 23.43
CA GLY A 162 -8.30 5.67 22.45
C GLY A 162 -7.03 6.40 22.92
N LYS A 163 -7.13 7.43 23.79
CA LYS A 163 -5.95 8.09 24.39
C LYS A 163 -5.26 7.24 25.46
N ILE A 164 -6.00 6.34 26.11
CA ILE A 164 -5.51 5.49 27.20
C ILE A 164 -4.85 4.22 26.64
N PHE A 165 -5.50 3.58 25.66
CA PHE A 165 -5.03 2.31 25.07
C PHE A 165 -4.32 2.48 23.73
N GLY A 166 -4.35 3.68 23.18
CA GLY A 166 -3.73 4.03 21.91
C GLY A 166 -2.64 5.09 22.07
N ILE A 167 -1.62 4.97 21.24
CA ILE A 167 -0.60 5.96 21.00
C ILE A 167 -1.00 6.67 19.71
N PRO A 168 -0.96 8.01 19.66
CA PRO A 168 -1.22 8.75 18.43
C PRO A 168 -0.37 8.23 17.27
N THR A 169 -0.95 8.08 16.08
CA THR A 169 -0.21 7.75 14.85
C THR A 169 0.99 8.63 14.68
N ARG A 170 0.94 9.89 15.11
CA ARG A 170 2.08 10.79 15.00
C ARG A 170 3.35 10.23 15.64
N LEU A 171 3.29 9.35 16.64
CA LEU A 171 4.48 8.72 17.24
C LEU A 171 5.06 7.53 16.45
N PHE A 172 4.27 6.87 15.59
CA PHE A 172 4.68 5.67 14.83
C PHE A 172 4.68 5.86 13.31
N TYR A 173 3.85 6.78 12.86
CA TYR A 173 3.71 7.31 11.51
C TYR A 173 4.46 8.65 11.36
N THR A 174 5.21 9.08 12.38
CA THR A 174 6.29 10.04 12.12
C THR A 174 7.22 9.46 11.06
N SER A 175 7.79 10.37 10.30
CA SER A 175 9.03 10.31 9.54
C SER A 175 10.22 9.55 10.17
N ASP A 176 10.05 8.90 11.32
CA ASP A 176 11.10 8.39 12.21
C ASP A 176 11.27 6.87 12.16
N LEU A 177 10.52 6.17 11.29
CA LEU A 177 11.00 4.85 10.87
C LEU A 177 12.36 5.06 10.19
N PRO A 178 13.41 4.32 10.63
CA PRO A 178 14.77 4.62 10.24
C PRO A 178 14.86 4.68 8.73
N ARG A 179 15.37 5.82 8.21
CA ARG A 179 15.64 5.96 6.79
C ARG A 179 16.47 4.74 6.36
N PRO A 180 16.14 4.11 5.23
CA PRO A 180 16.89 2.95 4.78
C PRO A 180 18.36 3.33 4.68
N THR A 181 19.24 2.49 5.23
CA THR A 181 20.67 2.70 5.07
C THR A 181 21.05 2.61 3.59
N LYS A 182 22.18 3.20 3.21
CA LYS A 182 22.67 3.13 1.82
C LYS A 182 22.78 1.68 1.32
N THR A 183 23.17 0.76 2.20
CA THR A 183 23.26 -0.68 1.91
C THR A 183 21.89 -1.29 1.59
N VAL A 184 20.87 -0.98 2.39
CA VAL A 184 19.50 -1.47 2.15
C VAL A 184 18.96 -0.89 0.84
N LEU A 185 19.16 0.41 0.58
CA LEU A 185 18.76 1.03 -0.68
C LEU A 185 19.43 0.37 -1.88
N LYS A 186 20.75 0.13 -1.82
CA LYS A 186 21.47 -0.57 -2.89
C LYS A 186 20.89 -1.96 -3.14
N SER A 187 20.63 -2.72 -2.08
CA SER A 187 20.02 -4.05 -2.17
C SER A 187 18.63 -4.02 -2.82
N LEU A 188 17.77 -3.06 -2.44
CA LEU A 188 16.44 -2.91 -3.02
C LEU A 188 16.49 -2.56 -4.51
N LYS A 189 17.36 -1.60 -4.87
CA LYS A 189 17.56 -1.23 -6.28
C LYS A 189 18.04 -2.41 -7.10
N THR A 190 19.03 -3.16 -6.61
CA THR A 190 19.50 -4.38 -7.30
C THR A 190 18.39 -5.40 -7.47
N ALA A 191 17.57 -5.65 -6.46
CA ALA A 191 16.51 -6.65 -6.52
C ALA A 191 15.37 -6.29 -7.49
N LEU A 192 15.08 -5.00 -7.64
CA LEU A 192 13.98 -4.48 -8.46
C LEU A 192 14.41 -4.08 -9.88
N LYS A 193 15.72 -4.01 -10.17
CA LYS A 193 16.26 -3.43 -11.40
C LYS A 193 15.71 -4.11 -12.66
N GLU A 194 15.86 -5.43 -12.75
CA GLU A 194 15.44 -6.21 -13.92
C GLU A 194 13.93 -6.07 -14.19
N ASP A 195 13.10 -6.24 -13.15
CA ASP A 195 11.65 -6.07 -13.27
C ASP A 195 11.27 -4.65 -13.73
N MET A 196 12.01 -3.64 -13.28
CA MET A 196 11.79 -2.25 -13.69
C MET A 196 12.23 -1.97 -15.12
N GLU A 197 13.30 -2.60 -15.61
CA GLU A 197 13.72 -2.51 -17.01
C GLU A 197 12.65 -3.10 -17.93
N ASP A 198 12.11 -4.27 -17.58
CA ASP A 198 11.00 -4.89 -18.32
C ASP A 198 9.71 -4.05 -18.22
N PHE A 199 9.44 -3.46 -17.05
CA PHE A 199 8.29 -2.59 -16.85
C PHE A 199 8.38 -1.33 -17.72
N ARG A 200 9.57 -0.74 -17.84
CA ARG A 200 9.83 0.40 -18.74
C ARG A 200 9.62 0.01 -20.19
N ALA A 201 10.11 -1.17 -20.59
CA ALA A 201 9.97 -1.68 -21.95
C ALA A 201 8.51 -1.89 -22.34
N ILE A 202 7.71 -2.58 -21.50
CA ILE A 202 6.29 -2.84 -21.82
C ILE A 202 5.45 -1.57 -21.77
N THR A 203 5.78 -0.62 -20.89
CA THR A 203 5.03 0.64 -20.76
C THR A 203 5.46 1.73 -21.73
N ASN A 204 6.61 1.57 -22.38
CA ASN A 204 7.29 2.60 -23.16
C ASN A 204 7.40 3.94 -22.38
N ARG A 205 7.74 3.84 -21.09
CA ARG A 205 7.88 4.99 -20.18
C ARG A 205 9.14 4.80 -19.33
N SER A 206 9.90 5.88 -19.12
CA SER A 206 11.16 5.87 -18.38
C SER A 206 10.99 5.90 -16.86
N PHE A 207 10.01 6.63 -16.33
CA PHE A 207 9.84 6.86 -14.89
C PHE A 207 11.10 7.46 -14.24
N ASP A 208 11.70 8.47 -14.87
CA ASP A 208 12.96 9.10 -14.44
C ASP A 208 12.87 9.75 -13.05
N GLU A 209 11.64 10.04 -12.59
CA GLU A 209 11.38 10.57 -11.26
C GLU A 209 11.53 9.53 -10.14
N TRP A 210 11.61 8.23 -10.47
CA TRP A 210 11.75 7.16 -9.49
C TRP A 210 13.20 6.92 -9.10
N SER A 211 13.40 6.41 -7.89
CA SER A 211 14.73 6.21 -7.31
C SER A 211 15.54 5.04 -7.91
N ILE A 212 15.08 4.39 -8.98
CA ILE A 212 15.66 3.16 -9.55
C ILE A 212 15.96 3.25 -11.04
#